data_AF-A0A3P1CF08-F1
#
_entry.id   AF-A0A3P1CF08-F1
#
_cell.length_a   1.000
_cell.length_b   1.000
_cell.length_c   1.000
_cell.angle_alpha   90.00
_cell.angle_beta   90.00
_cell.angle_gamma   90.00
#
_symmetry.space_group_name_H-M   'P 1'
#
loop_
_entity.id
_entity.type
_entity.pdbx_description
1 polymer ?
#
loop_
_entity_poly.entity_id
_entity_poly.type
_entity_poly.pdbx_seq_one_letter_code
_entity_poly.pdbx_strand_id
1 'polypeptide(L)'
;MRLFLSLLLLTPYFVFGQSPKNLKADVKLPKDPAYTSAPNGFPVFETAAQVVNSFNFARRQEEKQMKLPANSLGVLSLPENYNQLAPAERALLLTNQERTARAGVNYGGGKAAGLPLEALETHLNEVAQAHAADMTAHHFFGHTSHDGRTALDRITAQAVFGSKCYEFMSRAENIYMFCYYSSDKPVLQLPPFIVEQALFSWLYQDASVAWGHRETLLIQDKDASGGSGFHNNRGPAESEGFLGVGLATRADYGPCAKMPGYQRVGHVVVMNLVDPAADCRYSIP
;
A
#
# COMPACT_ATOMS: atom_id res chain seq x y z
N MET A 1 -55.86 32.43 9.50
CA MET A 1 -54.54 32.12 10.09
C MET A 1 -54.15 30.72 9.61
N ARG A 2 -53.37 30.60 8.52
CA ARG A 2 -52.89 29.30 8.01
C ARG A 2 -51.43 29.16 8.43
N LEU A 3 -51.14 28.25 9.35
CA LEU A 3 -49.78 27.84 9.67
C LEU A 3 -49.22 27.06 8.48
N PHE A 4 -48.20 27.59 7.83
CA PHE A 4 -47.31 26.81 6.98
C PHE A 4 -46.27 26.13 7.87
N LEU A 5 -46.38 24.82 8.03
CA LEU A 5 -45.34 23.98 8.63
C LEU A 5 -44.31 23.69 7.53
N SER A 6 -43.19 24.40 7.52
CA SER A 6 -42.05 24.07 6.66
C SER A 6 -41.33 22.86 7.25
N LEU A 7 -41.56 21.68 6.65
CA LEU A 7 -40.81 20.48 6.95
C LEU A 7 -39.39 20.63 6.37
N LEU A 8 -38.40 20.96 7.20
CA LEU A 8 -36.99 20.86 6.81
C LEU A 8 -36.66 19.38 6.57
N LEU A 9 -36.53 18.99 5.31
CA LEU A 9 -35.89 17.74 4.91
C LEU A 9 -34.41 17.82 5.31
N LEU A 10 -34.08 17.29 6.48
CA LEU A 10 -32.72 16.90 6.81
C LEU A 10 -32.34 15.73 5.89
N THR A 11 -31.85 16.03 4.69
CA THR A 11 -31.09 15.05 3.91
C THR A 11 -29.81 14.75 4.68
N PRO A 12 -29.61 13.54 5.21
CA PRO A 12 -28.32 13.18 5.77
C PRO A 12 -27.31 13.22 4.63
N TYR A 13 -26.43 14.22 4.65
CA TYR A 13 -25.20 14.15 3.87
C TYR A 13 -24.40 13.01 4.48
N PHE A 14 -24.46 11.82 3.88
CA PHE A 14 -23.49 10.77 4.16
C PHE A 14 -22.13 11.35 3.79
N VAL A 15 -21.33 11.69 4.81
CA VAL A 15 -19.96 12.17 4.64
C VAL A 15 -19.12 10.94 4.38
N PHE A 16 -18.95 10.58 3.12
CA PHE A 16 -18.03 9.52 2.72
C PHE A 16 -16.59 9.92 3.03
N GLY A 17 -15.79 8.97 3.52
CA GLY A 17 -14.35 9.09 3.63
C GLY A 17 -13.73 9.14 2.23
N GLN A 18 -13.08 10.25 1.88
CA GLN A 18 -12.38 10.35 0.59
C GLN A 18 -10.94 9.84 0.74
N SER A 19 -10.48 9.07 -0.24
CA SER A 19 -9.06 8.77 -0.39
C SER A 19 -8.20 10.02 -0.56
N PRO A 20 -7.01 10.07 0.07
CA PRO A 20 -6.01 11.10 -0.18
C PRO A 20 -5.67 11.21 -1.67
N LYS A 21 -5.55 12.44 -2.16
CA LYS A 21 -5.14 12.71 -3.54
C LYS A 21 -3.70 12.24 -3.80
N ASN A 22 -3.41 11.96 -5.08
CA ASN A 22 -2.04 11.77 -5.54
C ASN A 22 -1.19 13.01 -5.30
N LEU A 23 0.08 12.80 -4.97
CA LEU A 23 1.07 13.86 -4.85
C LEU A 23 1.26 14.57 -6.19
N LYS A 24 1.66 15.84 -6.14
CA LYS A 24 1.92 16.65 -7.34
C LYS A 24 3.28 16.34 -7.96
N ALA A 25 4.21 15.83 -7.16
CA ALA A 25 5.53 15.41 -7.58
C ALA A 25 6.09 14.35 -6.62
N ASP A 26 6.98 13.51 -7.14
CA ASP A 26 7.68 12.50 -6.36
C ASP A 26 8.52 13.15 -5.25
N VAL A 27 8.48 12.54 -4.06
CA VAL A 27 9.34 12.90 -2.94
C VAL A 27 10.72 12.31 -3.19
N LYS A 28 11.68 13.19 -3.48
CA LYS A 28 13.11 12.83 -3.56
C LYS A 28 13.70 12.87 -2.16
N LEU A 29 14.23 11.74 -1.69
CA LEU A 29 14.91 11.69 -0.40
C LEU A 29 16.22 12.50 -0.45
N PRO A 30 16.63 13.10 0.68
CA PRO A 30 17.96 13.67 0.81
C PRO A 30 19.04 12.63 0.47
N LYS A 31 20.11 13.05 -0.20
CA LYS A 31 21.29 12.21 -0.48
C LYS A 31 22.16 12.10 0.76
N ASP A 32 21.58 11.58 1.82
CA ASP A 32 22.15 11.52 3.16
C ASP A 32 21.89 10.11 3.74
N PRO A 33 22.93 9.42 4.25
CA PRO A 33 22.81 8.10 4.85
C PRO A 33 21.79 7.98 5.99
N ALA A 34 21.41 9.11 6.62
CA ALA A 34 20.35 9.12 7.62
C ALA A 34 18.96 8.79 7.04
N TYR A 35 18.75 8.94 5.73
CA TYR A 35 17.48 8.69 5.05
C TYR A 35 17.55 7.44 4.16
N THR A 36 18.64 7.25 3.44
CA THR A 36 18.78 6.10 2.53
C THR A 36 20.25 5.75 2.27
N SER A 37 20.50 4.47 2.03
CA SER A 37 21.80 3.97 1.57
C SER A 37 22.01 4.16 0.05
N ALA A 38 21.00 4.61 -0.70
CA ALA A 38 21.15 4.88 -2.13
C ALA A 38 21.70 6.29 -2.40
N PRO A 39 22.82 6.43 -3.13
CA PRO A 39 23.47 7.74 -3.36
C PRO A 39 22.66 8.67 -4.27
N ASN A 40 21.63 8.14 -4.93
CA ASN A 40 20.74 8.86 -5.84
C ASN A 40 19.41 9.29 -5.18
N GLY A 41 19.21 9.03 -3.89
CA GLY A 41 17.99 9.41 -3.16
C GLY A 41 16.78 8.50 -3.41
N PHE A 42 17.01 7.31 -3.97
CA PHE A 42 16.00 6.25 -4.01
C PHE A 42 15.80 5.65 -2.62
N PRO A 43 14.61 5.12 -2.28
CA PRO A 43 14.33 4.54 -0.98
C PRO A 43 15.01 3.17 -0.85
N VAL A 44 16.30 3.15 -0.53
CA VAL A 44 17.01 1.94 -0.11
C VAL A 44 17.33 2.05 1.37
N PHE A 45 16.72 1.17 2.17
CA PHE A 45 16.80 1.21 3.62
C PHE A 45 17.52 -0.03 4.16
N GLU A 46 18.44 0.20 5.08
CA GLU A 46 19.24 -0.81 5.80
C GLU A 46 18.99 -0.74 7.31
N THR A 47 18.32 0.31 7.80
CA THR A 47 17.99 0.48 9.23
C THR A 47 16.57 1.00 9.44
N ALA A 48 15.98 0.66 10.59
CA ALA A 48 14.68 1.22 11.00
C ALA A 48 14.72 2.76 11.13
N ALA A 49 15.87 3.33 11.52
CA ALA A 49 16.05 4.78 11.59
C ALA A 49 15.90 5.46 10.22
N GLN A 50 16.45 4.86 9.16
CA GLN A 50 16.26 5.35 7.79
C GLN A 50 14.79 5.31 7.35
N VAL A 51 14.06 4.25 7.71
CA VAL A 51 12.61 4.17 7.46
C VAL A 51 11.89 5.33 8.16
N VAL A 52 12.12 5.52 9.46
CA VAL A 52 11.51 6.60 10.25
C VAL A 52 11.82 7.97 9.66
N ASN A 53 13.09 8.26 9.39
CA ASN A 53 13.52 9.55 8.87
C ASN A 53 12.91 9.83 7.48
N SER A 54 12.91 8.83 6.60
CA SER A 54 12.39 8.94 5.24
C SER A 54 10.88 9.18 5.21
N PHE A 55 10.10 8.36 5.92
CA PHE A 55 8.64 8.54 5.95
C PHE A 55 8.25 9.86 6.61
N ASN A 56 8.92 10.28 7.68
CA ASN A 56 8.67 11.58 8.30
C ASN A 56 9.02 12.75 7.38
N PHE A 57 10.16 12.67 6.69
CA PHE A 57 10.51 13.65 5.66
C PHE A 57 9.43 13.71 4.57
N ALA A 58 8.96 12.57 4.09
CA ALA A 58 7.97 12.49 3.03
C ALA A 58 6.59 13.03 3.47
N ARG A 59 6.16 12.77 4.71
CA ARG A 59 4.97 13.41 5.31
C ARG A 59 5.08 14.93 5.31
N ARG A 60 6.25 15.49 5.64
CA ARG A 60 6.48 16.95 5.56
C ARG A 60 6.45 17.48 4.13
N GLN A 61 6.91 16.71 3.15
CA GLN A 61 6.78 17.10 1.74
C GLN A 61 5.32 17.02 1.26
N GLU A 62 4.58 15.99 1.66
CA GLU A 62 3.15 15.87 1.36
C GLU A 62 2.37 17.07 1.90
N GLU A 63 2.57 17.45 3.16
CA GLU A 63 1.93 18.62 3.76
C GLU A 63 2.17 19.89 2.93
N LYS A 64 3.41 20.11 2.49
CA LYS A 64 3.74 21.25 1.62
C LYS A 64 3.02 21.16 0.27
N GLN A 65 3.06 20.01 -0.39
CA GLN A 65 2.43 19.83 -1.70
C GLN A 65 0.90 19.99 -1.64
N MET A 66 0.30 19.56 -0.54
CA MET A 66 -1.15 19.54 -0.31
C MET A 66 -1.67 20.76 0.46
N LYS A 67 -0.78 21.67 0.89
CA LYS A 67 -1.12 22.84 1.71
C LYS A 67 -1.82 22.45 3.02
N LEU A 68 -1.40 21.34 3.62
CA LEU A 68 -1.88 20.91 4.93
C LEU A 68 -1.16 21.71 6.03
N PRO A 69 -1.75 21.83 7.24
CA PRO A 69 -1.05 22.40 8.38
C PRO A 69 0.26 21.66 8.64
N ALA A 70 1.30 22.41 9.00
CA ALA A 70 2.60 21.82 9.31
C ALA A 70 2.47 20.82 10.47
N ASN A 71 3.06 19.64 10.30
CA ASN A 71 3.00 18.52 11.24
C ASN A 71 1.63 17.87 11.45
N SER A 72 0.65 18.16 10.60
CA SER A 72 -0.68 17.53 10.67
C SER A 72 -0.67 16.03 10.42
N LEU A 73 0.30 15.50 9.68
CA LEU A 73 0.45 14.06 9.45
C LEU A 73 1.25 13.35 10.56
N GLY A 74 1.51 14.02 11.69
CA GLY A 74 2.20 13.45 12.85
C GLY A 74 3.65 13.04 12.56
N VAL A 75 4.14 12.08 13.35
CA VAL A 75 5.48 11.49 13.26
C VAL A 75 5.35 9.97 13.29
N LEU A 76 5.94 9.27 12.34
CA LEU A 76 6.04 7.81 12.30
C LEU A 76 6.89 7.32 13.47
N SER A 77 6.42 6.28 14.16
CA SER A 77 7.15 5.60 15.25
C SER A 77 7.09 4.09 15.02
N LEU A 78 8.22 3.41 15.14
CA LEU A 78 8.28 1.95 14.99
C LEU A 78 8.48 1.31 16.37
N PRO A 79 7.87 0.15 16.66
CA PRO A 79 8.08 -0.55 17.93
C PRO A 79 9.53 -1.05 18.06
N GLU A 80 10.00 -1.27 19.28
CA GLU A 80 11.40 -1.70 19.53
C GLU A 80 11.74 -3.02 18.82
N ASN A 81 10.79 -3.95 18.74
CA ASN A 81 10.94 -5.25 18.09
C ASN A 81 10.68 -5.20 16.57
N TYR A 82 10.56 -4.02 15.95
CA TYR A 82 10.18 -3.89 14.53
C TYR A 82 11.06 -4.73 13.59
N ASN A 83 12.37 -4.79 13.82
CA ASN A 83 13.29 -5.56 12.99
C ASN A 83 13.10 -7.08 13.10
N GLN A 84 12.38 -7.56 14.11
CA GLN A 84 12.09 -8.98 14.34
C GLN A 84 10.75 -9.39 13.71
N LEU A 85 9.90 -8.43 13.34
CA LEU A 85 8.62 -8.68 12.69
C LEU A 85 8.84 -9.23 11.28
N ALA A 86 7.96 -10.13 10.85
CA ALA A 86 7.93 -10.62 9.49
C ALA A 86 7.62 -9.47 8.50
N PRO A 87 8.07 -9.55 7.23
CA PRO A 87 7.82 -8.48 6.25
C PRO A 87 6.33 -8.11 6.10
N ALA A 88 5.42 -9.09 6.13
CA ALA A 88 3.99 -8.83 6.05
C ALA A 88 3.48 -8.02 7.26
N GLU A 89 3.93 -8.34 8.49
CA GLU A 89 3.54 -7.63 9.71
C GLU A 89 4.04 -6.19 9.69
N ARG A 90 5.27 -5.97 9.22
CA ARG A 90 5.84 -4.64 9.02
C ARG A 90 5.05 -3.83 8.00
N ALA A 91 4.63 -4.47 6.92
CA ALA A 91 3.81 -3.85 5.89
C ALA A 91 2.43 -3.43 6.42
N LEU A 92 1.74 -4.28 7.18
CA LEU A 92 0.48 -3.93 7.84
C LEU A 92 0.66 -2.75 8.80
N LEU A 93 1.68 -2.82 9.66
CA LEU A 93 1.97 -1.78 10.65
C LEU A 93 2.20 -0.42 9.98
N LEU A 94 3.09 -0.35 8.98
CA LEU A 94 3.36 0.89 8.26
C LEU A 94 2.14 1.40 7.50
N THR A 95 1.43 0.50 6.81
CA THR A 95 0.21 0.87 6.07
C THR A 95 -0.82 1.49 7.01
N ASN A 96 -1.05 0.86 8.18
CA ASN A 96 -1.98 1.37 9.18
C ASN A 96 -1.53 2.70 9.79
N GLN A 97 -0.25 2.89 10.06
CA GLN A 97 0.28 4.19 10.51
C GLN A 97 0.13 5.28 9.44
N GLU A 98 0.25 4.95 8.16
CA GLU A 98 0.05 5.90 7.08
C GLU A 98 -1.44 6.23 6.87
N ARG A 99 -2.33 5.24 6.98
CA ARG A 99 -3.78 5.45 6.91
C ARG A 99 -4.25 6.34 8.06
N THR A 100 -3.89 6.00 9.29
CA THR A 100 -4.29 6.74 10.50
C THR A 100 -3.69 8.14 10.58
N ALA A 101 -2.47 8.36 10.09
CA ALA A 101 -1.86 9.69 10.02
C ALA A 101 -2.67 10.70 9.18
N ARG A 102 -3.62 10.21 8.36
CA ARG A 102 -4.45 11.03 7.48
C ARG A 102 -5.90 11.13 7.97
N ALA A 103 -6.24 10.52 9.11
CA ALA A 103 -7.56 10.61 9.72
C ALA A 103 -7.99 12.08 9.91
N GLY A 104 -9.18 12.43 9.41
CA GLY A 104 -9.74 13.77 9.51
C GLY A 104 -9.12 14.82 8.57
N VAL A 105 -8.06 14.49 7.83
CA VAL A 105 -7.40 15.41 6.88
C VAL A 105 -8.29 15.61 5.66
N ASN A 106 -8.48 16.86 5.24
CA ASN A 106 -9.28 17.20 4.08
C ASN A 106 -8.40 17.51 2.86
N TYR A 107 -8.43 16.63 1.85
CA TYR A 107 -7.70 16.80 0.58
C TYR A 107 -8.52 17.56 -0.49
N GLY A 108 -9.64 18.15 -0.10
CA GLY A 108 -10.48 19.04 -0.91
C GLY A 108 -11.79 18.44 -1.43
N GLY A 109 -12.09 17.17 -1.14
CA GLY A 109 -13.39 16.56 -1.46
C GLY A 109 -14.03 15.81 -0.28
N GLY A 110 -13.51 15.99 0.93
CA GLY A 110 -13.98 15.31 2.13
C GLY A 110 -12.82 15.08 3.11
N LYS A 111 -13.16 14.70 4.34
CA LYS A 111 -12.17 14.24 5.33
C LYS A 111 -11.88 12.77 5.07
N ALA A 112 -10.62 12.36 5.14
CA ALA A 112 -10.30 10.93 5.12
C ALA A 112 -10.76 10.29 6.43
N ALA A 113 -11.34 9.09 6.38
CA ALA A 113 -11.70 8.34 7.58
C ALA A 113 -10.45 7.92 8.36
N GLY A 114 -9.41 7.48 7.63
CA GLY A 114 -8.12 7.10 8.20
C GLY A 114 -8.18 5.80 8.99
N LEU A 115 -9.12 4.92 8.63
CA LEU A 115 -9.29 3.62 9.29
C LEU A 115 -8.09 2.73 8.98
N PRO A 116 -7.45 2.10 9.98
CA PRO A 116 -6.50 1.02 9.75
C PRO A 116 -7.17 -0.18 9.09
N LEU A 117 -6.37 -1.00 8.40
CA LEU A 117 -6.73 -2.35 8.00
C LEU A 117 -6.82 -3.23 9.25
N GLU A 118 -7.81 -4.13 9.29
CA GLU A 118 -8.12 -4.98 10.44
C GLU A 118 -6.96 -5.95 10.73
N ALA A 119 -6.49 -6.66 9.71
CA ALA A 119 -5.48 -7.69 9.87
C ALA A 119 -4.74 -8.06 8.58
N LEU A 120 -3.66 -8.82 8.77
CA LEU A 120 -3.13 -9.69 7.72
C LEU A 120 -4.06 -10.88 7.55
N GLU A 121 -4.26 -11.30 6.31
CA GLU A 121 -5.06 -12.49 6.01
C GLU A 121 -4.19 -13.54 5.30
N THR A 122 -4.19 -14.75 5.85
CA THR A 122 -3.30 -15.85 5.43
C THR A 122 -3.51 -16.28 3.99
N HIS A 123 -4.74 -16.43 3.52
CA HIS A 123 -5.00 -16.82 2.13
C HIS A 123 -4.63 -15.69 1.15
N LEU A 124 -4.77 -14.43 1.57
CA LEU A 124 -4.35 -13.28 0.79
C LEU A 124 -2.83 -13.17 0.72
N ASN A 125 -2.11 -13.54 1.78
CA ASN A 125 -0.65 -13.71 1.74
C ASN A 125 -0.26 -14.81 0.73
N GLU A 126 -0.96 -15.95 0.71
CA GLU A 126 -0.71 -17.03 -0.26
C GLU A 126 -0.95 -16.58 -1.71
N VAL A 127 -2.03 -15.83 -1.96
CA VAL A 127 -2.33 -15.25 -3.27
C VAL A 127 -1.22 -14.30 -3.72
N ALA A 128 -0.81 -13.38 -2.85
CA ALA A 128 0.25 -12.42 -3.14
C ALA A 128 1.60 -13.14 -3.38
N GLN A 129 1.91 -14.15 -2.56
CA GLN A 129 3.12 -14.95 -2.65
C GLN A 129 3.18 -15.76 -3.95
N ALA A 130 2.06 -16.35 -4.36
CA ALA A 130 1.95 -17.08 -5.62
C ALA A 130 2.18 -16.15 -6.81
N HIS A 131 1.64 -14.93 -6.80
CA HIS A 131 1.85 -13.97 -7.91
C HIS A 131 3.29 -13.43 -7.95
N ALA A 132 3.92 -13.17 -6.80
CA ALA A 132 5.34 -12.83 -6.74
C ALA A 132 6.22 -13.97 -7.32
N ALA A 133 5.89 -15.21 -6.99
CA ALA A 133 6.57 -16.40 -7.51
C ALA A 133 6.34 -16.57 -9.02
N ASP A 134 5.11 -16.33 -9.50
CA ASP A 134 4.76 -16.38 -10.92
C ASP A 134 5.59 -15.39 -11.75
N MET A 135 5.60 -14.11 -11.33
CA MET A 135 6.42 -13.06 -11.95
C MET A 135 7.88 -13.47 -12.04
N THR A 136 8.45 -13.93 -10.92
CA THR A 136 9.87 -14.30 -10.85
C THR A 136 10.23 -15.58 -11.62
N ALA A 137 9.36 -16.58 -11.63
CA ALA A 137 9.56 -17.84 -12.35
C ALA A 137 9.48 -17.67 -13.87
N HIS A 138 8.57 -16.81 -14.34
CA HIS A 138 8.30 -16.61 -15.76
C HIS A 138 8.90 -15.32 -16.33
N HIS A 139 9.73 -14.61 -15.56
CA HIS A 139 10.49 -13.44 -15.99
C HIS A 139 9.64 -12.29 -16.58
N PHE A 140 8.51 -11.98 -15.94
CA PHE A 140 7.67 -10.83 -16.29
C PHE A 140 7.33 -10.01 -15.05
N PHE A 141 6.98 -8.72 -15.24
CA PHE A 141 6.51 -7.86 -14.16
C PHE A 141 5.21 -7.18 -14.58
N GLY A 142 4.09 -7.54 -13.94
CA GLY A 142 2.77 -7.05 -14.28
C GLY A 142 1.66 -7.59 -13.38
N HIS A 143 0.50 -6.95 -13.42
CA HIS A 143 -0.66 -7.32 -12.59
C HIS A 143 -1.37 -8.59 -13.08
N THR A 144 -1.34 -8.85 -14.38
CA THR A 144 -1.89 -10.06 -14.99
C THR A 144 -0.87 -11.19 -14.84
N SER A 145 -1.30 -12.32 -14.30
CA SER A 145 -0.50 -13.54 -14.19
C SER A 145 -0.10 -14.08 -15.56
N HIS A 146 0.91 -14.94 -15.58
CA HIS A 146 1.37 -15.58 -16.82
C HIS A 146 0.26 -16.39 -17.52
N ASP A 147 -0.68 -16.94 -16.76
CA ASP A 147 -1.86 -17.66 -17.27
C ASP A 147 -3.05 -16.76 -17.62
N GLY A 148 -2.90 -15.43 -17.54
CA GLY A 148 -3.92 -14.46 -17.92
C GLY A 148 -4.85 -14.02 -16.78
N ARG A 149 -4.74 -14.60 -15.57
CA ARG A 149 -5.59 -14.20 -14.43
C ARG A 149 -5.28 -12.80 -13.93
N THR A 150 -6.32 -12.04 -13.59
CA THR A 150 -6.21 -10.76 -12.90
C THR A 150 -6.01 -10.94 -11.39
N ALA A 151 -5.68 -9.87 -10.67
CA ALA A 151 -5.64 -9.89 -9.20
C ALA A 151 -6.98 -10.34 -8.61
N LEU A 152 -8.10 -9.85 -9.14
CA LEU A 152 -9.43 -10.25 -8.67
C LEU A 152 -9.71 -11.73 -8.92
N ASP A 153 -9.32 -12.27 -10.08
CA ASP A 153 -9.47 -13.71 -10.37
C ASP A 153 -8.65 -14.56 -9.38
N ARG A 154 -7.43 -14.12 -9.04
CA ARG A 154 -6.58 -14.82 -8.06
C ARG A 154 -7.18 -14.79 -6.65
N ILE A 155 -7.68 -13.64 -6.22
CA ILE A 155 -8.27 -13.45 -4.88
C ILE A 155 -9.58 -14.25 -4.76
N THR A 156 -10.49 -14.10 -5.73
CA THR A 156 -11.81 -14.75 -5.68
C THR A 156 -11.79 -16.26 -5.94
N ALA A 157 -10.68 -16.78 -6.47
CA ALA A 157 -10.44 -18.23 -6.53
C ALA A 157 -10.22 -18.86 -5.14
N GLN A 158 -9.86 -18.07 -4.12
CA GLN A 158 -9.80 -18.56 -2.74
C GLN A 158 -11.22 -18.74 -2.19
N ALA A 159 -11.52 -19.93 -1.68
CA ALA A 159 -12.84 -20.26 -1.17
C ALA A 159 -13.33 -19.30 -0.07
N VAL A 160 -12.41 -18.77 0.74
CA VAL A 160 -12.72 -17.82 1.84
C VAL A 160 -13.22 -16.46 1.33
N PHE A 161 -12.83 -16.04 0.13
CA PHE A 161 -13.30 -14.80 -0.51
C PHE A 161 -14.35 -15.06 -1.60
N GLY A 162 -14.59 -16.33 -1.94
CA GLY A 162 -15.57 -16.76 -2.92
C GLY A 162 -17.02 -16.47 -2.51
N SER A 163 -17.87 -16.22 -3.50
CA SER A 163 -19.35 -16.27 -3.42
C SER A 163 -20.01 -15.60 -2.20
N LYS A 164 -19.63 -14.33 -1.89
CA LYS A 164 -20.26 -13.34 -0.98
C LYS A 164 -19.39 -12.82 0.17
N CYS A 165 -18.12 -13.21 0.27
CA CYS A 165 -17.21 -12.76 1.33
C CYS A 165 -16.26 -11.63 0.91
N TYR A 166 -16.58 -10.93 -0.17
CA TYR A 166 -15.78 -9.85 -0.75
C TYR A 166 -16.68 -8.78 -1.35
N GLU A 167 -16.30 -7.51 -1.19
CA GLU A 167 -16.90 -6.36 -1.83
C GLU A 167 -15.91 -5.74 -2.83
N PHE A 168 -16.44 -5.35 -3.99
CA PHE A 168 -15.63 -4.85 -5.07
C PHE A 168 -14.97 -3.52 -4.69
N MET A 169 -13.64 -3.49 -4.80
CA MET A 169 -12.84 -2.28 -4.76
C MET A 169 -12.27 -1.98 -6.14
N SER A 170 -12.21 -0.71 -6.51
CA SER A 170 -11.59 -0.28 -7.77
C SER A 170 -10.09 -0.59 -7.85
N ARG A 171 -9.46 -0.85 -6.69
CA ARG A 171 -8.06 -1.20 -6.54
C ARG A 171 -7.90 -2.29 -5.49
N ALA A 172 -7.13 -3.32 -5.81
CA ALA A 172 -6.91 -4.46 -4.91
C ALA A 172 -5.46 -4.99 -4.91
N GLU A 173 -4.56 -4.37 -5.70
CA GLU A 173 -3.18 -4.85 -5.81
C GLU A 173 -2.18 -3.73 -6.08
N ASN A 174 -1.06 -3.79 -5.36
CA ASN A 174 0.17 -3.10 -5.68
C ASN A 174 1.30 -4.10 -5.91
N ILE A 175 2.13 -3.85 -6.93
CA ILE A 175 3.34 -4.64 -7.20
C ILE A 175 4.57 -3.72 -7.24
N TYR A 176 5.70 -4.22 -6.76
CA TYR A 176 6.96 -3.47 -6.71
C TYR A 176 8.10 -4.41 -7.11
N MET A 177 9.06 -3.84 -7.83
CA MET A 177 10.27 -4.52 -8.24
C MET A 177 11.48 -3.68 -7.84
N PHE A 178 12.47 -4.33 -7.24
CA PHE A 178 13.79 -3.77 -7.00
C PHE A 178 14.85 -4.63 -7.69
N CYS A 179 15.66 -4.00 -8.53
CA CYS A 179 16.76 -4.65 -9.23
C CYS A 179 18.09 -4.28 -8.56
N TYR A 180 18.77 -5.28 -8.02
CA TYR A 180 20.09 -5.17 -7.44
C TYR A 180 21.16 -5.67 -8.41
N TYR A 181 22.30 -4.99 -8.45
CA TYR A 181 23.40 -5.28 -9.36
C TYR A 181 24.73 -5.34 -8.60
N SER A 182 25.50 -6.42 -8.79
CA SER A 182 26.81 -6.60 -8.17
C SER A 182 27.81 -7.23 -9.13
N SER A 183 29.08 -6.86 -9.01
CA SER A 183 30.18 -7.52 -9.72
C SER A 183 30.54 -8.89 -9.13
N ASP A 184 30.13 -9.15 -7.88
CA ASP A 184 30.34 -10.41 -7.17
C ASP A 184 29.12 -11.35 -7.34
N LYS A 185 29.25 -12.63 -6.92
CA LYS A 185 28.13 -13.60 -6.95
C LYS A 185 26.89 -13.01 -6.28
N PRO A 186 25.69 -13.21 -6.83
CA PRO A 186 24.51 -12.48 -6.40
C PRO A 186 24.11 -13.02 -5.04
N VAL A 187 24.17 -12.19 -4.01
CA VAL A 187 23.53 -12.56 -2.75
C VAL A 187 22.03 -12.54 -3.02
N LEU A 188 21.39 -13.72 -3.07
CA LEU A 188 19.93 -13.88 -3.17
C LEU A 188 19.22 -13.49 -1.86
N GLN A 189 19.79 -12.55 -1.11
CA GLN A 189 19.23 -12.08 0.13
C GLN A 189 18.28 -10.94 -0.17
N LEU A 190 17.04 -11.08 0.28
CA LEU A 190 16.08 -10.00 0.28
C LEU A 190 16.64 -8.82 1.08
N PRO A 191 16.58 -7.59 0.56
CA PRO A 191 16.91 -6.40 1.34
C PRO A 191 16.07 -6.38 2.63
N PRO A 192 16.67 -6.05 3.79
CA PRO A 192 16.02 -6.18 5.08
C PRO A 192 14.71 -5.39 5.17
N PHE A 193 14.62 -4.26 4.48
CA PHE A 193 13.48 -3.35 4.51
C PHE A 193 12.74 -3.24 3.16
N ILE A 194 12.73 -4.30 2.34
CA ILE A 194 12.17 -4.26 0.98
C ILE A 194 10.67 -3.87 0.92
N VAL A 195 9.88 -4.24 1.93
CA VAL A 195 8.45 -3.86 1.99
C VAL A 195 8.28 -2.38 2.30
N GLU A 196 9.18 -1.80 3.11
CA GLU A 196 9.22 -0.38 3.41
C GLU A 196 9.66 0.42 2.18
N GLN A 197 10.62 -0.10 1.40
CA GLN A 197 10.99 0.50 0.12
C GLN A 197 9.80 0.53 -0.85
N ALA A 198 9.05 -0.57 -0.94
CA ALA A 198 7.84 -0.67 -1.78
C ALA A 198 6.77 0.33 -1.33
N LEU A 199 6.42 0.32 -0.04
CA LEU A 199 5.45 1.24 0.55
C LEU A 199 5.83 2.71 0.35
N PHE A 200 7.09 3.05 0.58
CA PHE A 200 7.58 4.41 0.33
C PHE A 200 7.41 4.80 -1.13
N SER A 201 7.80 3.92 -2.04
CA SER A 201 7.72 4.17 -3.49
C SER A 201 6.28 4.38 -3.95
N TRP A 202 5.36 3.49 -3.54
CA TRP A 202 3.94 3.61 -3.87
C TRP A 202 3.29 4.86 -3.27
N LEU A 203 3.61 5.22 -2.03
CA LEU A 203 2.99 6.38 -1.38
C LEU A 203 3.56 7.71 -1.87
N TYR A 204 4.86 7.77 -2.10
CA TYR A 204 5.59 9.03 -2.20
C TYR A 204 6.37 9.23 -3.50
N GLN A 205 6.55 8.19 -4.31
CA GLN A 205 7.26 8.25 -5.60
C GLN A 205 6.42 7.72 -6.78
N ASP A 206 5.10 7.81 -6.65
CA ASP A 206 4.12 7.38 -7.66
C ASP A 206 3.47 8.57 -8.42
N ALA A 207 3.95 9.80 -8.23
CA ALA A 207 3.31 10.99 -8.80
C ALA A 207 3.45 11.07 -10.32
N SER A 208 4.54 10.52 -10.87
CA SER A 208 4.85 10.59 -12.30
C SER A 208 4.05 9.58 -13.15
N VAL A 209 3.77 8.39 -12.64
CA VAL A 209 2.91 7.41 -13.32
C VAL A 209 1.46 7.51 -12.87
N ALA A 210 1.21 7.83 -11.60
CA ALA A 210 -0.12 8.03 -11.02
C ALA A 210 -1.09 6.87 -11.30
N TRP A 211 -0.56 5.64 -11.38
CA TRP A 211 -1.33 4.45 -11.74
C TRP A 211 -2.25 3.95 -10.62
N GLY A 212 -2.21 4.61 -9.46
CA GLY A 212 -3.10 4.37 -8.34
C GLY A 212 -2.44 3.61 -7.20
N HIS A 213 -1.10 3.54 -7.12
CA HIS A 213 -0.46 2.76 -6.06
C HIS A 213 -0.66 3.42 -4.68
N ARG A 214 -0.49 4.74 -4.62
CA ARG A 214 -0.79 5.54 -3.43
C ARG A 214 -2.25 5.40 -3.03
N GLU A 215 -3.14 5.51 -4.02
CA GLU A 215 -4.58 5.39 -3.84
C GLU A 215 -4.93 4.02 -3.27
N THR A 216 -4.39 2.94 -3.82
CA THR A 216 -4.59 1.56 -3.35
C THR A 216 -4.27 1.43 -1.85
N LEU A 217 -3.16 2.00 -1.35
CA LEU A 217 -2.80 1.95 0.07
C LEU A 217 -3.70 2.80 0.97
N LEU A 218 -4.15 3.93 0.46
CA LEU A 218 -4.90 4.93 1.22
C LEU A 218 -6.39 4.92 0.89
N ILE A 219 -6.87 3.90 0.17
CA ILE A 219 -8.26 3.83 -0.26
C ILE A 219 -9.19 3.80 0.96
N GLN A 220 -10.25 4.61 0.94
CA GLN A 220 -11.29 4.68 1.99
C GLN A 220 -12.62 4.26 1.36
N ASP A 221 -13.76 4.87 1.70
CA ASP A 221 -15.06 4.56 1.08
C ASP A 221 -15.07 4.73 -0.44
N LYS A 222 -14.35 5.73 -0.94
CA LYS A 222 -14.19 5.99 -2.36
C LYS A 222 -12.74 6.27 -2.69
N ASP A 223 -12.31 5.74 -3.83
CA ASP A 223 -11.05 6.12 -4.44
C ASP A 223 -11.06 7.61 -4.85
N ALA A 224 -9.89 8.16 -5.19
CA ALA A 224 -9.71 9.56 -5.56
C ALA A 224 -10.41 9.93 -6.88
N SER A 225 -10.74 8.94 -7.74
CA SER A 225 -11.52 9.11 -8.97
C SER A 225 -13.04 8.94 -8.79
N GLY A 226 -13.48 8.47 -7.60
CA GLY A 226 -14.87 8.22 -7.24
C GLY A 226 -15.33 6.77 -7.38
N GLY A 227 -14.42 5.83 -7.69
CA GLY A 227 -14.68 4.39 -7.64
C GLY A 227 -14.85 3.86 -6.22
N SER A 228 -15.41 2.66 -6.08
CA SER A 228 -15.65 2.03 -4.77
C SER A 228 -14.35 1.68 -4.07
N GLY A 229 -14.27 1.97 -2.77
CA GLY A 229 -13.22 1.48 -1.90
C GLY A 229 -13.78 0.61 -0.77
N PHE A 230 -13.20 0.69 0.42
CA PHE A 230 -13.62 -0.08 1.59
C PHE A 230 -14.94 0.42 2.14
N HIS A 231 -15.88 -0.47 2.42
CA HIS A 231 -17.04 -0.13 3.24
C HIS A 231 -16.81 -0.61 4.66
N ASN A 232 -16.75 0.31 5.63
CA ASN A 232 -16.65 -0.03 7.05
C ASN A 232 -17.96 -0.66 7.57
N ASN A 233 -18.19 -1.91 7.20
CA ASN A 233 -19.43 -2.64 7.37
C ASN A 233 -19.21 -4.07 7.89
N ARG A 234 -17.95 -4.48 8.06
CA ARG A 234 -17.57 -5.77 8.63
C ARG A 234 -16.62 -5.54 9.81
N GLY A 235 -16.87 -6.29 10.89
CA GLY A 235 -15.94 -6.31 12.03
C GLY A 235 -16.09 -5.09 12.95
N PRO A 236 -15.03 -4.69 13.67
CA PRO A 236 -15.05 -3.54 14.57
C PRO A 236 -15.18 -2.21 13.82
N ALA A 237 -15.87 -1.23 14.40
CA ALA A 237 -16.12 0.06 13.76
C ALA A 237 -14.84 0.90 13.51
N GLU A 238 -13.73 0.53 14.14
CA GLU A 238 -12.44 1.24 14.12
C GLU A 238 -11.45 0.74 13.07
N SER A 239 -11.78 -0.30 12.28
CA SER A 239 -10.89 -0.87 11.26
C SER A 239 -11.70 -1.50 10.13
N GLU A 240 -11.17 -1.50 8.90
CA GLU A 240 -11.81 -2.20 7.79
C GLU A 240 -10.77 -2.72 6.80
N GLY A 241 -11.02 -3.89 6.25
CA GLY A 241 -10.21 -4.45 5.17
C GLY A 241 -9.04 -5.32 5.63
N PHE A 242 -8.59 -6.15 4.70
CA PHE A 242 -7.50 -7.10 4.87
C PHE A 242 -6.32 -6.84 3.97
N LEU A 243 -5.14 -7.26 4.43
CA LEU A 243 -3.89 -7.16 3.71
C LEU A 243 -3.26 -8.53 3.50
N GLY A 244 -2.75 -8.78 2.30
CA GLY A 244 -1.85 -9.89 2.00
C GLY A 244 -0.56 -9.38 1.37
N VAL A 245 0.57 -10.00 1.71
CA VAL A 245 1.90 -9.63 1.21
C VAL A 245 2.66 -10.87 0.78
N GLY A 246 3.23 -10.81 -0.42
CA GLY A 246 4.05 -11.86 -1.01
C GLY A 246 5.38 -11.31 -1.49
N LEU A 247 6.45 -12.11 -1.35
CA LEU A 247 7.79 -11.70 -1.74
C LEU A 247 8.48 -12.81 -2.53
N ALA A 248 9.15 -12.46 -3.63
CA ALA A 248 9.96 -13.41 -4.37
C ALA A 248 11.27 -12.78 -4.83
N THR A 249 12.31 -13.59 -4.95
CA THR A 249 13.64 -13.15 -5.42
C THR A 249 14.16 -14.10 -6.48
N ARG A 250 14.81 -13.54 -7.51
CA ARG A 250 15.35 -14.31 -8.63
C ARG A 250 16.66 -13.73 -9.13
N ALA A 251 17.69 -14.56 -9.17
CA ALA A 251 18.90 -14.25 -9.94
C ALA A 251 18.55 -14.19 -11.43
N ASP A 252 19.19 -13.28 -12.15
CA ASP A 252 19.00 -13.07 -13.58
C ASP A 252 17.55 -12.72 -13.96
N TYR A 253 16.79 -12.08 -13.05
CA TYR A 253 15.41 -11.70 -13.30
C TYR A 253 15.29 -10.87 -14.59
N GLY A 254 14.58 -11.40 -15.60
CA GLY A 254 14.45 -10.83 -16.94
C GLY A 254 14.02 -9.36 -17.00
N PRO A 255 13.05 -8.91 -16.18
CA PRO A 255 12.66 -7.50 -16.12
C PRO A 255 13.74 -6.53 -15.62
N CYS A 256 14.77 -7.04 -14.94
CA CYS A 256 15.94 -6.22 -14.60
C CYS A 256 16.85 -6.09 -15.82
N ALA A 257 17.25 -4.86 -16.13
CA ALA A 257 18.12 -4.56 -17.27
C ALA A 257 19.45 -5.33 -17.20
N LYS A 258 20.00 -5.74 -18.34
CA LYS A 258 21.34 -6.34 -18.38
C LYS A 258 22.40 -5.25 -18.28
N MET A 259 23.34 -5.39 -17.35
CA MET A 259 24.50 -4.52 -17.25
C MET A 259 25.79 -5.34 -17.42
N PRO A 260 26.64 -5.05 -18.43
CA PRO A 260 27.88 -5.79 -18.67
C PRO A 260 28.78 -5.80 -17.44
N GLY A 261 29.28 -6.98 -17.06
CA GLY A 261 30.15 -7.14 -15.89
C GLY A 261 29.43 -7.21 -14.55
N TYR A 262 28.10 -7.10 -14.51
CA TYR A 262 27.30 -7.21 -13.29
C TYR A 262 26.34 -8.38 -13.35
N GLN A 263 26.20 -9.07 -12.23
CA GLN A 263 25.12 -10.00 -11.96
C GLN A 263 23.92 -9.23 -11.44
N ARG A 264 22.71 -9.65 -11.83
CA ARG A 264 21.45 -8.99 -11.45
C ARG A 264 20.57 -9.90 -10.61
N VAL A 265 19.92 -9.31 -9.62
CA VAL A 265 18.89 -9.95 -8.80
C VAL A 265 17.65 -9.08 -8.82
N GLY A 266 16.50 -9.69 -9.09
CA GLY A 266 15.22 -9.04 -8.96
C GLY A 266 14.56 -9.46 -7.66
N HIS A 267 14.06 -8.49 -6.90
CA HIS A 267 13.19 -8.69 -5.75
C HIS A 267 11.81 -8.14 -6.11
N VAL A 268 10.78 -8.94 -5.89
CA VAL A 268 9.39 -8.62 -6.20
C VAL A 268 8.59 -8.61 -4.89
N VAL A 269 7.80 -7.57 -4.69
CA VAL A 269 6.83 -7.46 -3.60
C VAL A 269 5.45 -7.33 -4.23
N VAL A 270 4.51 -8.14 -3.78
CA VAL A 270 3.09 -8.05 -4.12
C VAL A 270 2.33 -7.75 -2.84
N MET A 271 1.40 -6.81 -2.92
CA MET A 271 0.49 -6.45 -1.84
C MET A 271 -0.93 -6.49 -2.36
N ASN A 272 -1.78 -7.33 -1.76
CA ASN A 272 -3.20 -7.43 -2.09
C ASN A 272 -4.05 -6.89 -0.95
N LEU A 273 -5.18 -6.27 -1.32
CA LEU A 273 -6.16 -5.70 -0.40
C LEU A 273 -7.54 -6.26 -0.73
N VAL A 274 -8.31 -6.53 0.32
CA VAL A 274 -9.67 -7.05 0.21
C VAL A 274 -10.58 -6.31 1.16
N ASP A 275 -11.71 -5.83 0.64
CA ASP A 275 -12.86 -5.39 1.42
C ASP A 275 -13.76 -6.61 1.71
N PRO A 276 -13.82 -7.09 2.95
CA PRO A 276 -14.69 -8.21 3.30
C PRO A 276 -16.15 -7.76 3.36
N ALA A 277 -17.06 -8.54 2.78
CA ALA A 277 -18.48 -8.20 2.81
C ALA A 277 -19.07 -8.20 4.23
N ALA A 278 -20.05 -7.32 4.49
CA ALA A 278 -20.70 -7.15 5.79
C ALA A 278 -21.17 -8.46 6.45
N ASP A 279 -21.81 -9.35 5.67
CA ASP A 279 -22.37 -10.62 6.15
C ASP A 279 -21.37 -11.79 6.08
N CYS A 280 -20.10 -11.51 5.78
CA CYS A 280 -19.08 -12.53 5.68
C CYS A 280 -18.78 -13.13 7.06
N ARG A 281 -19.17 -14.38 7.28
CA ARG A 281 -18.93 -15.13 8.53
C ARG A 281 -17.48 -15.60 8.69
N TYR A 282 -16.56 -15.07 7.90
CA TYR A 282 -15.15 -15.43 7.96
C TYR A 282 -14.53 -14.90 9.26
N SER A 283 -13.86 -15.76 10.00
CA SER A 283 -12.98 -15.35 11.10
C SER A 283 -11.57 -15.21 10.56
N ILE A 284 -10.89 -14.12 10.90
CA ILE A 284 -9.44 -14.00 10.63
C ILE A 284 -8.75 -15.19 11.33
N PRO A 285 -7.94 -15.97 10.61
CA PRO A 285 -7.20 -17.10 11.17
C PRO A 285 -6.07 -16.67 12.10
#